data_AF-A0A9D5C778-F1
#
_entry.id   AF-A0A9D5C778-F1
#
_cell.length_a   1.000
_cell.length_b   1.000
_cell.length_c   1.000
_cell.angle_alpha   90.00
_cell.angle_beta   90.00
_cell.angle_gamma   90.00
#
_symmetry.space_group_name_H-M   'P 1'
#
loop_
_entity.id
_entity.type
_entity.pdbx_description
1 polymer ?
#
loop_
_entity_poly.entity_id
_entity_poly.type
_entity_poly.pdbx_seq_one_letter_code
_entity_poly.pdbx_strand_id
1 'polypeptide(L)'
;MGSLCSRQKPLCEADAEENAKAAEIERRIAQETKAEQHIHKLLLLGAGESGKSTIFKQIKLLFQTVFDEAELRSYTSVIHANVYQTIKLAQNDIDSSKYVVSLDNKEIGEKLSDIESGWDHPYLTSEVAKEIEALWNDAAIQETYSRGDIPQIPDCAQYFMENLERFSDVNYVPTKEDVLYARVRTSGVVEIHFR
;
A
#
# COMPACT_ATOMS: atom_id res chain seq x y z
N MET A 1 78.54 -14.15 -15.99
CA MET A 1 77.55 -14.33 -17.09
C MET A 1 76.19 -14.54 -16.46
N GLY A 2 75.20 -13.74 -16.84
CA GLY A 2 73.83 -13.80 -16.32
C GLY A 2 73.17 -12.42 -16.36
N SER A 3 72.92 -11.93 -17.58
CA SER A 3 72.39 -10.59 -17.87
C SER A 3 70.97 -10.39 -17.34
N LEU A 4 70.71 -9.19 -16.81
CA LEU A 4 69.38 -8.65 -16.59
C LEU A 4 68.55 -8.74 -17.89
N CYS A 5 67.30 -9.18 -17.77
CA CYS A 5 66.25 -8.97 -18.76
C CYS A 5 65.03 -8.37 -18.06
N SER A 6 65.09 -7.05 -17.82
CA SER A 6 63.90 -6.25 -17.54
C SER A 6 63.13 -6.10 -18.85
N ARG A 7 62.06 -6.88 -19.03
CA ARG A 7 61.11 -6.66 -20.12
C ARG A 7 60.17 -5.54 -19.70
N GLN A 8 60.48 -4.31 -20.13
CA GLN A 8 59.47 -3.27 -20.26
C GLN A 8 58.43 -3.75 -21.28
N LYS A 9 57.27 -4.18 -20.79
CA LYS A 9 56.07 -4.30 -21.63
C LYS A 9 55.78 -2.89 -22.18
N PRO A 10 55.59 -2.71 -23.50
CA PRO A 10 55.02 -1.46 -24.00
C PRO A 10 53.64 -1.30 -23.37
N LEU A 11 53.41 -0.16 -22.71
CA LEU A 11 52.09 0.24 -22.21
C LEU A 11 51.14 0.21 -23.41
N CYS A 12 50.30 -0.82 -23.47
CA CYS A 12 49.36 -0.98 -24.56
C CYS A 12 48.33 0.14 -24.44
N GLU A 13 47.86 0.74 -25.54
CA GLU A 13 46.78 1.73 -25.51
C GLU A 13 45.52 1.19 -24.79
N ALA A 14 45.33 -0.13 -24.83
CA ALA A 14 44.33 -0.85 -24.05
C ALA A 14 44.49 -0.67 -22.53
N ASP A 15 45.72 -0.67 -22.00
CA ASP A 15 46.00 -0.45 -20.58
C ASP A 15 45.72 1.02 -20.19
N ALA A 16 45.99 1.97 -21.10
CA ALA A 16 45.70 3.38 -20.88
C ALA A 16 44.20 3.68 -20.89
N GLU A 17 43.45 3.05 -21.80
CA GLU A 17 42.00 3.16 -21.86
C GLU A 17 41.33 2.48 -20.65
N GLU A 18 41.83 1.33 -20.21
CA GLU A 18 41.38 0.64 -18.99
C GLU A 18 41.65 1.47 -17.73
N ASN A 19 42.84 2.07 -17.61
CA ASN A 19 43.17 2.98 -16.51
C ASN A 19 42.31 4.25 -16.52
N ALA A 20 42.00 4.80 -17.70
CA ALA A 20 41.11 5.95 -17.81
C ALA A 20 39.68 5.61 -17.37
N LYS A 21 39.19 4.41 -17.71
CA LYS A 21 37.88 3.90 -17.23
C LYS A 21 37.89 3.69 -15.72
N ALA A 22 38.97 3.11 -15.16
CA ALA A 22 39.11 2.91 -13.72
C ALA A 22 39.10 4.24 -12.95
N ALA A 23 39.84 5.25 -13.43
CA ALA A 23 39.89 6.57 -12.82
C ALA A 23 38.52 7.29 -12.85
N GLU A 24 37.75 7.14 -13.94
CA GLU A 24 36.39 7.68 -14.01
C GLU A 24 35.42 6.96 -13.05
N ILE A 25 35.55 5.64 -12.89
CA ILE A 25 34.77 4.88 -11.91
C ILE A 25 35.08 5.36 -10.49
N GLU A 26 36.36 5.48 -10.12
CA GLU A 26 36.77 5.99 -8.81
C GLU A 26 36.23 7.40 -8.55
N ARG A 27 36.26 8.27 -9.57
CA ARG A 27 35.73 9.63 -9.48
C ARG A 27 34.23 9.62 -9.17
N ARG A 28 33.46 8.73 -9.82
CA ARG A 28 32.01 8.59 -9.56
C ARG A 28 31.73 8.06 -8.17
N ILE A 29 32.43 7.00 -7.74
CA ILE A 29 32.29 6.43 -6.40
C ILE A 29 32.57 7.48 -5.32
N ALA A 30 33.64 8.28 -5.49
CA ALA A 30 33.98 9.34 -4.54
C ALA A 30 32.90 10.43 -4.47
N GLN A 31 32.30 10.80 -5.61
CA GLN A 31 31.20 11.76 -5.67
C GLN A 31 29.92 11.22 -5.00
N GLU A 32 29.56 9.97 -5.28
CA GLU A 32 28.41 9.29 -4.67
C GLU A 32 28.59 9.14 -3.15
N THR A 33 29.77 8.70 -2.70
CA THR A 33 30.09 8.57 -1.26
C THR A 33 29.94 9.91 -0.54
N LYS A 34 30.38 11.01 -1.16
CA LYS A 34 30.24 12.35 -0.58
C LYS A 34 28.78 12.82 -0.55
N ALA A 35 27.97 12.45 -1.54
CA ALA A 35 26.53 12.72 -1.53
C ALA A 35 25.82 11.90 -0.43
N GLU A 36 26.22 10.64 -0.24
CA GLU A 36 25.67 9.75 0.77
C GLU A 36 26.02 10.15 2.21
N GLN A 37 27.14 10.85 2.44
CA GLN A 37 27.53 11.32 3.78
C GLN A 37 26.48 12.20 4.46
N HIS A 38 25.64 12.88 3.68
CA HIS A 38 24.57 13.74 4.18
C HIS A 38 23.19 13.06 4.20
N ILE A 39 23.10 11.78 3.83
CA ILE A 39 21.84 11.03 3.81
C ILE A 39 21.64 10.33 5.15
N HIS A 40 20.55 10.65 5.84
CA HIS A 40 20.11 9.93 7.04
C HIS A 40 19.20 8.78 6.65
N LYS A 41 19.65 7.53 6.82
CA LYS A 41 18.86 6.32 6.55
C LYS A 41 18.04 5.94 7.78
N LEU A 42 16.72 5.85 7.62
CA LEU A 42 15.77 5.44 8.66
C LEU A 42 15.15 4.09 8.30
N LEU A 43 15.14 3.16 9.25
CA LEU A 43 14.51 1.84 9.11
C LEU A 43 13.35 1.72 10.09
N LEU A 44 12.15 1.46 9.58
CA LEU A 44 10.96 1.24 10.40
C LEU A 44 10.69 -0.26 10.52
N LEU A 45 10.70 -0.77 11.76
CA LEU A 45 10.42 -2.17 12.09
C LEU A 45 9.22 -2.26 13.02
N GLY A 46 8.46 -3.35 12.93
CA GLY A 46 7.27 -3.59 13.74
C GLY A 46 6.42 -4.72 13.20
N ALA A 47 5.52 -5.25 14.04
CA ALA A 47 4.58 -6.32 13.67
C ALA A 47 3.69 -5.94 12.48
N GLY A 48 3.00 -6.92 11.88
CA GLY A 48 1.94 -6.64 10.92
C GLY A 48 0.97 -5.59 11.47
N GLU A 49 0.46 -4.70 10.61
CA GLU A 49 -0.56 -3.71 10.98
C GLU A 49 -0.12 -2.63 12.01
N SER A 50 1.15 -2.60 12.42
CA SER A 50 1.67 -1.61 13.39
C SER A 50 1.75 -0.16 12.88
N GLY A 51 1.10 0.18 11.77
CA GLY A 51 1.09 1.54 11.21
C GLY A 51 2.34 2.00 10.44
N LYS A 52 3.31 1.12 10.16
CA LYS A 52 4.54 1.48 9.41
C LYS A 52 4.22 2.12 8.06
N SER A 53 3.39 1.47 7.25
CA SER A 53 3.02 1.98 5.92
C SER A 53 2.28 3.31 6.04
N THR A 54 1.50 3.52 7.11
CA THR A 54 0.86 4.80 7.43
C THR A 54 1.89 5.90 7.70
N ILE A 55 2.95 5.61 8.46
CA ILE A 55 4.04 6.57 8.69
C ILE A 55 4.74 6.90 7.36
N PHE A 56 5.03 5.91 6.51
CA PHE A 56 5.62 6.15 5.19
C PHE A 56 4.73 7.07 4.33
N LYS A 57 3.42 6.82 4.30
CA LYS A 57 2.46 7.69 3.60
C LYS A 57 2.43 9.09 4.17
N GLN A 58 2.49 9.25 5.49
CA GLN A 58 2.57 10.56 6.14
C GLN A 58 3.85 11.32 5.77
N ILE A 59 5.00 10.65 5.78
CA ILE A 59 6.27 11.25 5.32
C ILE A 59 6.14 11.67 3.85
N LYS A 60 5.56 10.82 3.00
CA LYS A 60 5.29 11.17 1.60
C LYS A 60 4.39 12.40 1.49
N LEU A 61 3.30 12.47 2.26
CA LEU A 61 2.37 13.61 2.27
C LEU A 61 3.03 14.91 2.75
N LEU A 62 3.93 14.84 3.72
CA LEU A 62 4.59 16.00 4.32
C LEU A 62 5.74 16.55 3.46
N PHE A 63 6.55 15.66 2.86
CA PHE A 63 7.81 16.04 2.23
C PHE A 63 7.85 15.86 0.71
N GLN A 64 6.93 15.07 0.12
CA GLN A 64 6.80 14.95 -1.33
C GLN A 64 5.53 15.68 -1.78
N THR A 65 5.74 16.81 -2.44
CA THR A 65 4.67 17.60 -3.02
C THR A 65 3.98 16.83 -4.14
N VAL A 66 2.70 16.55 -3.87
CA VAL A 66 1.62 16.17 -4.79
C VAL A 66 1.64 14.71 -5.24
N PHE A 67 0.77 13.90 -4.63
CA PHE A 67 0.17 12.78 -5.35
C PHE A 67 -0.46 13.37 -6.61
N ASP A 68 0.04 13.00 -7.79
CA ASP A 68 -0.64 13.38 -9.01
C ASP A 68 -2.00 12.66 -9.10
N GLU A 69 -2.90 13.20 -9.91
CA GLU A 69 -4.25 12.65 -10.01
C GLU A 69 -4.25 11.20 -10.52
N ALA A 70 -3.28 10.82 -11.35
CA ALA A 70 -3.14 9.46 -11.86
C ALA A 70 -2.75 8.49 -10.74
N GLU A 71 -1.84 8.88 -9.84
CA GLU A 71 -1.46 8.13 -8.67
C GLU A 71 -2.65 8.00 -7.72
N LEU A 72 -3.38 9.08 -7.44
CA LEU A 72 -4.61 9.02 -6.62
C LEU A 72 -5.62 8.05 -7.22
N ARG A 73 -5.87 8.12 -8.53
CA ARG A 73 -6.80 7.21 -9.23
C ARG A 73 -6.36 5.74 -9.15
N SER A 74 -5.07 5.45 -9.05
CA SER A 74 -4.59 4.08 -8.85
C SER A 74 -5.00 3.48 -7.49
N TYR A 75 -5.32 4.30 -6.49
CA TYR A 75 -5.83 3.85 -5.21
C TYR A 75 -7.32 3.53 -5.21
N THR A 76 -8.09 3.91 -6.24
CA THR A 76 -9.53 3.68 -6.29
C THR A 76 -9.87 2.19 -6.13
N SER A 77 -9.21 1.31 -6.90
CA SER A 77 -9.43 -0.14 -6.81
C SER A 77 -9.04 -0.70 -5.45
N VAL A 78 -7.98 -0.18 -4.83
CA VAL A 78 -7.56 -0.57 -3.47
C VAL A 78 -8.62 -0.19 -2.45
N ILE A 79 -9.17 1.02 -2.53
CA ILE A 79 -10.19 1.52 -1.61
C ILE A 79 -11.46 0.68 -1.75
N HIS A 80 -11.91 0.42 -2.98
CA HIS A 80 -13.06 -0.46 -3.25
C HIS A 80 -12.81 -1.86 -2.67
N ALA A 81 -11.62 -2.45 -2.89
CA ALA A 81 -11.26 -3.74 -2.31
C ALA A 81 -11.29 -3.71 -0.77
N ASN A 82 -10.82 -2.63 -0.13
CA ASN A 82 -10.86 -2.49 1.32
C ASN A 82 -12.29 -2.39 1.85
N VAL A 83 -13.21 -1.73 1.14
CA VAL A 83 -14.64 -1.70 1.47
C VAL A 83 -15.21 -3.12 1.47
N TYR A 84 -15.03 -3.88 0.37
CA TYR A 84 -15.53 -5.26 0.26
C TYR A 84 -14.93 -6.17 1.34
N GLN A 85 -13.62 -6.08 1.58
CA GLN A 85 -12.97 -6.88 2.60
C GLN A 85 -13.51 -6.56 4.00
N THR A 86 -13.77 -5.29 4.29
CA THR A 86 -14.28 -4.86 5.60
C THR A 86 -15.68 -5.42 5.86
N ILE A 87 -16.59 -5.29 4.89
CA ILE A 87 -17.95 -5.81 5.08
C ILE A 87 -17.99 -7.34 5.15
N LYS A 88 -17.11 -8.04 4.41
CA LYS A 88 -17.01 -9.49 4.51
C LYS A 88 -16.52 -9.94 5.89
N LEU A 89 -15.50 -9.27 6.44
CA LEU A 89 -15.03 -9.58 7.80
C LEU A 89 -16.14 -9.39 8.83
N ALA A 90 -16.95 -8.34 8.67
CA ALA A 90 -18.11 -8.11 9.54
C ALA A 90 -19.16 -9.21 9.42
N GLN A 91 -19.39 -9.78 8.24
CA GLN A 91 -20.33 -10.89 8.03
C GLN A 91 -19.84 -12.22 8.59
N ASN A 92 -18.60 -12.61 8.31
CA ASN A 92 -18.04 -13.90 8.71
C ASN A 92 -18.09 -14.09 10.23
N ASP A 93 -17.97 -13.01 11.00
CA ASP A 93 -18.02 -13.08 12.45
C ASP A 93 -19.44 -13.32 12.98
N ILE A 94 -20.47 -12.84 12.27
CA ILE A 94 -21.87 -13.07 12.65
C ILE A 94 -22.26 -14.52 12.51
N ASP A 95 -21.78 -15.21 11.47
CA ASP A 95 -21.98 -16.66 11.31
C ASP A 95 -21.41 -17.46 12.49
N SER A 96 -20.42 -16.90 13.20
CA SER A 96 -19.83 -17.49 14.41
C SER A 96 -20.48 -17.02 15.72
N SER A 97 -21.30 -15.98 15.65
CA SER A 97 -21.91 -15.28 16.77
C SER A 97 -23.33 -15.78 17.07
N LYS A 98 -23.90 -15.35 18.21
CA LYS A 98 -25.30 -15.67 18.61
C LYS A 98 -26.34 -14.79 17.91
N TYR A 99 -25.91 -13.79 17.15
CA TYR A 99 -26.77 -12.83 16.48
C TYR A 99 -27.10 -13.30 15.07
N VAL A 100 -28.31 -12.99 14.61
CA VAL A 100 -28.78 -13.37 13.28
C VAL A 100 -29.08 -12.10 12.51
N VAL A 101 -28.44 -11.94 11.36
CA VAL A 101 -28.73 -10.86 10.40
C VAL A 101 -30.20 -10.93 9.97
N SER A 102 -30.80 -9.78 9.68
CA SER A 102 -32.16 -9.77 9.13
C SER A 102 -32.26 -10.58 7.82
N LEU A 103 -33.44 -11.16 7.55
CA LEU A 103 -33.64 -12.01 6.37
C LEU A 103 -33.34 -11.27 5.05
N ASP A 104 -33.68 -9.98 4.99
CA ASP A 104 -33.44 -9.13 3.82
C ASP A 104 -31.93 -8.88 3.60
N ASN A 105 -31.17 -8.71 4.68
CA ASN A 105 -29.72 -8.52 4.62
C ASN A 105 -28.95 -9.82 4.39
N LYS A 106 -29.58 -10.98 4.64
CA LYS A 106 -28.96 -12.29 4.39
C LYS A 106 -28.73 -12.54 2.90
N GLU A 107 -29.72 -12.21 2.06
CA GLU A 107 -29.60 -12.34 0.60
C GLU A 107 -28.51 -11.40 0.04
N ILE A 108 -28.43 -10.19 0.59
CA ILE A 108 -27.36 -9.23 0.27
C ILE A 108 -25.99 -9.81 0.64
N GLY A 109 -25.87 -10.38 1.83
CA GLY A 109 -24.62 -10.97 2.30
C GLY A 109 -24.13 -12.15 1.45
N GLU A 110 -25.04 -13.04 1.07
CA GLU A 110 -24.75 -14.16 0.16
C GLU A 110 -24.26 -13.65 -1.21
N LYS A 111 -24.96 -12.67 -1.79
CA LYS A 111 -24.56 -12.03 -3.06
C LYS A 111 -23.18 -11.39 -2.97
N LEU A 112 -22.85 -10.69 -1.88
CA LEU A 112 -21.55 -10.03 -1.70
C LEU A 112 -20.42 -11.03 -1.47
N SER A 113 -20.70 -12.15 -0.83
CA SER A 113 -19.73 -13.24 -0.59
C SER A 113 -19.35 -13.98 -1.88
N ASP A 114 -20.24 -14.00 -2.88
CA ASP A 114 -19.99 -14.65 -4.18
C ASP A 114 -19.08 -13.83 -5.11
N ILE A 115 -18.86 -12.54 -4.84
CA ILE A 115 -18.04 -11.63 -5.65
C ILE A 115 -16.54 -12.04 -5.65
N GLU A 116 -16.14 -13.08 -4.93
CA GLU A 116 -14.91 -13.06 -4.15
C GLU A 116 -13.85 -14.14 -4.45
N SER A 117 -13.75 -14.65 -5.69
CA SER A 117 -12.67 -15.60 -6.01
C SER A 117 -11.35 -14.94 -6.46
N GLY A 118 -11.21 -13.61 -6.49
CA GLY A 118 -10.02 -12.93 -7.00
C GLY A 118 -9.66 -11.60 -6.32
N TRP A 119 -8.42 -11.15 -6.52
CA TRP A 119 -7.94 -9.80 -6.12
C TRP A 119 -8.55 -8.66 -6.94
N ASP A 120 -9.43 -9.00 -7.88
CA ASP A 120 -10.08 -8.09 -8.81
C ASP A 120 -11.54 -7.93 -8.35
N HIS A 121 -11.75 -7.00 -7.42
CA HIS A 121 -13.09 -6.65 -6.99
C HIS A 121 -13.74 -5.77 -8.05
N PRO A 122 -15.05 -5.93 -8.34
CA PRO A 122 -15.75 -5.02 -9.21
C PRO A 122 -15.68 -3.60 -8.64
N TYR A 123 -15.75 -2.60 -9.51
CA TYR A 123 -15.90 -1.22 -9.08
C TYR A 123 -17.14 -1.08 -8.19
N LEU A 124 -16.98 -0.36 -7.08
CA LEU A 124 -18.10 -0.06 -6.19
C LEU A 124 -19.11 0.81 -6.91
N THR A 125 -20.28 0.25 -7.26
CA THR A 125 -21.39 1.00 -7.85
C THR A 125 -22.30 1.56 -6.76
N SER A 126 -23.11 2.56 -7.09
CA SER A 126 -24.07 3.16 -6.14
C SER A 126 -25.09 2.13 -5.61
N GLU A 127 -25.46 1.15 -6.43
CA GLU A 127 -26.36 0.05 -6.01
C GLU A 127 -25.68 -0.84 -4.96
N VAL A 128 -24.45 -1.27 -5.21
CA VAL A 128 -23.70 -2.11 -4.26
C VAL A 128 -23.33 -1.33 -3.00
N ALA A 129 -23.04 -0.04 -3.11
CA ALA A 129 -22.78 0.81 -1.95
C ALA A 129 -23.99 0.86 -0.99
N LYS A 130 -25.23 0.97 -1.52
CA LYS A 130 -26.46 0.92 -0.71
C LYS A 130 -26.69 -0.45 -0.07
N GLU A 131 -26.38 -1.52 -0.80
CA GLU A 131 -26.45 -2.89 -0.25
C GLU A 131 -25.46 -3.07 0.91
N ILE A 132 -24.21 -2.61 0.74
CA ILE A 132 -23.18 -2.64 1.79
C ILE A 132 -23.59 -1.76 2.98
N GLU A 133 -24.15 -0.58 2.74
CA GLU A 133 -24.64 0.31 3.79
C GLU A 133 -25.79 -0.31 4.59
N ALA A 134 -26.78 -0.92 3.91
CA ALA A 134 -27.90 -1.61 4.55
C ALA A 134 -27.43 -2.76 5.43
N LEU A 135 -26.43 -3.51 4.95
CA LEU A 135 -25.83 -4.60 5.68
C LEU A 135 -25.01 -4.08 6.87
N TRP A 136 -24.15 -3.08 6.68
CA TRP A 136 -23.37 -2.46 7.76
C TRP A 136 -24.27 -1.95 8.89
N ASN A 137 -25.41 -1.36 8.55
CA ASN A 137 -26.38 -0.84 9.52
C ASN A 137 -27.27 -1.91 10.16
N ASP A 138 -27.12 -3.19 9.81
CA ASP A 138 -27.83 -4.28 10.48
C ASP A 138 -27.47 -4.30 11.98
N ALA A 139 -28.49 -4.50 12.82
CA ALA A 139 -28.31 -4.50 14.28
C ALA A 139 -27.29 -5.55 14.73
N ALA A 140 -27.23 -6.72 14.07
CA ALA A 140 -26.28 -7.76 14.40
C ALA A 140 -24.83 -7.32 14.09
N ILE A 141 -24.61 -6.65 12.95
CA ILE A 141 -23.28 -6.13 12.57
C ILE A 141 -22.86 -5.03 13.54
N GLN A 142 -23.72 -4.05 13.78
CA GLN A 142 -23.41 -2.91 14.64
C GLN A 142 -23.14 -3.33 16.09
N GLU A 143 -23.90 -4.30 16.62
CA GLU A 143 -23.67 -4.80 17.98
C GLU A 143 -22.32 -5.52 18.09
N THR A 144 -21.99 -6.37 17.12
CA THR A 144 -20.71 -7.11 17.10
C THR A 144 -19.53 -6.16 16.91
N TYR A 145 -19.67 -5.16 16.04
CA TYR A 145 -18.65 -4.12 15.83
C TYR A 145 -18.41 -3.27 17.09
N SER A 146 -19.48 -2.83 17.75
CA SER A 146 -19.40 -1.98 18.95
C SER A 146 -18.71 -2.67 20.14
N ARG A 147 -18.75 -4.00 20.19
CA ARG A 147 -18.06 -4.79 21.22
C ARG A 147 -16.58 -4.99 20.92
N GLY A 148 -16.16 -4.74 19.68
CA GLY A 148 -14.82 -5.08 19.19
C GLY A 148 -14.62 -6.58 19.03
N ASP A 149 -15.71 -7.33 18.88
CA ASP A 149 -15.68 -8.79 18.81
C ASP A 149 -15.26 -9.29 17.41
N ILE A 150 -15.39 -8.44 16.37
CA ILE A 150 -15.05 -8.79 14.98
C ILE A 150 -13.53 -8.93 14.83
N PRO A 151 -12.99 -10.14 14.62
CA PRO A 151 -11.57 -10.35 14.52
C PRO A 151 -11.03 -9.76 13.22
N GLN A 152 -9.88 -9.09 13.32
CA GLN A 152 -9.13 -8.54 12.17
C GLN A 152 -9.86 -7.46 11.37
N ILE A 153 -10.97 -6.90 11.88
CA ILE A 153 -11.59 -5.75 11.24
C ILE A 153 -10.60 -4.57 11.25
N PRO A 154 -10.42 -3.84 10.13
CA PRO A 154 -9.53 -2.68 10.12
C PRO A 154 -10.04 -1.56 11.04
N ASP A 155 -9.14 -0.87 11.73
CA ASP A 155 -9.50 0.30 12.56
C ASP A 155 -10.20 1.41 11.74
N CYS A 156 -9.90 1.49 10.44
CA CYS A 156 -10.51 2.44 9.51
C CYS A 156 -11.84 1.96 8.89
N ALA A 157 -12.42 0.86 9.39
CA ALA A 157 -13.69 0.33 8.89
C ALA A 157 -14.80 1.38 8.87
N GLN A 158 -15.01 2.09 9.99
CA GLN A 158 -16.03 3.13 10.10
C GLN A 158 -15.83 4.24 9.07
N TYR A 159 -14.59 4.70 8.86
CA TYR A 159 -14.28 5.71 7.83
C TYR A 159 -14.75 5.27 6.45
N PHE A 160 -14.51 4.00 6.10
CA PHE A 160 -14.92 3.50 4.79
C PHE A 160 -16.45 3.45 4.64
N MET A 161 -17.15 3.02 5.68
CA MET A 161 -18.60 2.86 5.66
C MET A 161 -19.34 4.20 5.61
N GLU A 162 -18.83 5.22 6.30
CA GLU A 162 -19.39 6.59 6.27
C GLU A 162 -19.20 7.30 4.92
N ASN A 163 -18.27 6.82 4.08
CA ASN A 163 -17.91 7.45 2.80
C ASN A 163 -18.35 6.62 1.57
N LEU A 164 -19.18 5.58 1.74
CA LEU A 164 -19.61 4.68 0.66
C LEU A 164 -20.21 5.41 -0.55
N GLU A 165 -21.09 6.39 -0.30
CA GLU A 165 -21.72 7.17 -1.38
C GLU A 165 -20.65 7.87 -2.24
N ARG A 166 -19.69 8.54 -1.60
CA ARG A 166 -18.58 9.23 -2.27
C ARG A 166 -17.69 8.27 -3.05
N PHE A 167 -17.41 7.09 -2.50
CA PHE A 167 -16.58 6.08 -3.17
C PHE A 167 -17.26 5.42 -4.36
N SER A 168 -18.59 5.42 -4.38
CA SER A 168 -19.41 4.84 -5.44
C SER A 168 -19.68 5.79 -6.61
N ASP A 169 -19.24 7.05 -6.52
CA ASP A 169 -19.38 8.04 -7.59
C ASP A 169 -18.53 7.65 -8.80
N VAL A 170 -19.10 7.77 -10.00
CA VAL A 170 -18.43 7.44 -11.28
C VAL A 170 -17.18 8.30 -11.52
N ASN A 171 -17.16 9.52 -11.01
CA ASN A 171 -16.06 10.47 -11.14
C ASN A 171 -15.17 10.50 -9.88
N TYR A 172 -15.32 9.54 -8.98
CA TYR A 172 -14.56 9.50 -7.73
C TYR A 172 -13.04 9.56 -7.97
N VAL A 173 -12.41 10.50 -7.27
CA VAL A 173 -10.95 10.61 -7.16
C VAL A 173 -10.59 10.53 -5.68
N PRO A 174 -9.75 9.57 -5.28
CA PRO A 174 -9.30 9.45 -3.90
C PRO A 174 -8.64 10.72 -3.40
N THR A 175 -8.98 11.10 -2.18
CA THR A 175 -8.31 12.15 -1.44
C THR A 175 -7.03 11.60 -0.78
N LYS A 176 -6.18 12.50 -0.31
CA LYS A 176 -5.00 12.13 0.48
C LYS A 176 -5.36 11.37 1.75
N GLU A 177 -6.52 11.67 2.34
CA GLU A 177 -7.04 10.99 3.53
C GLU A 177 -7.48 9.56 3.20
N ASP A 178 -8.16 9.36 2.07
CA ASP A 178 -8.52 8.01 1.59
C ASP A 178 -7.27 7.15 1.39
N VAL A 179 -6.25 7.73 0.74
CA VAL A 179 -4.97 7.07 0.51
C VAL A 179 -4.30 6.70 1.83
N LEU A 180 -4.40 7.54 2.86
CA LEU A 180 -3.84 7.26 4.18
C LEU A 180 -4.49 6.02 4.80
N TYR A 181 -5.83 5.96 4.79
CA TYR A 181 -6.61 4.86 5.36
C TYR A 181 -6.60 3.57 4.53
N ALA A 182 -6.35 3.67 3.21
CA ALA A 182 -6.28 2.52 2.32
C ALA A 182 -5.23 1.49 2.77
N ARG A 183 -5.64 0.25 3.00
CA ARG A 183 -4.75 -0.84 3.34
C ARG A 183 -4.18 -1.48 2.09
N VAL A 184 -2.93 -1.12 1.77
CA VAL A 184 -2.12 -1.78 0.74
C VAL A 184 -1.20 -2.79 1.41
N ARG A 185 -1.32 -4.07 1.05
CA ARG A 185 -0.34 -5.07 1.49
C ARG A 185 1.03 -4.69 0.93
N THR A 186 1.97 -4.41 1.83
CA THR A 186 3.34 -4.09 1.44
C THR A 186 4.03 -5.37 0.96
N SER A 187 4.37 -5.44 -0.32
CA SER A 187 5.16 -6.51 -0.91
C SER A 187 6.61 -6.04 -1.07
N GLY A 188 7.55 -6.74 -0.44
CA GLY A 188 8.97 -6.41 -0.51
C GLY A 188 9.37 -5.17 0.31
N VAL A 189 10.49 -4.56 -0.07
CA VAL A 189 11.04 -3.37 0.59
C VAL A 189 10.50 -2.12 -0.10
N VAL A 190 9.94 -1.19 0.69
CA VAL A 190 9.48 0.11 0.21
C VAL A 190 10.45 1.19 0.70
N GLU A 191 11.00 1.95 -0.24
CA GLU A 191 11.94 3.03 0.03
C GLU A 191 11.36 4.37 -0.43
N ILE A 192 11.55 5.41 0.38
CA ILE A 192 11.20 6.79 0.03
C ILE A 192 12.41 7.69 0.25
N HIS A 193 12.66 8.58 -0.71
CA HIS A 193 13.70 9.59 -0.65
C HIS A 193 13.04 10.97 -0.60
N PHE A 194 13.36 11.75 0.42
CA PHE A 194 12.83 13.10 0.61
C PHE A 194 13.95 14.05 1.03
N ARG A 195 13.76 15.36 0.81
CA ARG A 195 14.73 16.42 1.10
C ARG A 195 14.14 17.41 2.09
#